data_AF-A0A1Z9HS14-F1
#
_entry.id   AF-A0A1Z9HS14-F1
#
_cell.length_a   1.000
_cell.length_b   1.000
_cell.length_c   1.000
_cell.angle_alpha   90.00
_cell.angle_beta   90.00
_cell.angle_gamma   90.00
#
_symmetry.space_group_name_H-M   'P 1'
#
loop_
_entity.id
_entity.type
_entity.pdbx_description
1 polymer ?
#
loop_
_entity_poly.entity_id
_entity_poly.type
_entity_poly.pdbx_seq_one_letter_code
_entity_poly.pdbx_strand_id
1 'polypeptide(L)'
;SIIPENFDDKAKMFGLCAIVLGEDGLVWNMRILFDSPLAQKYGYSESASSSAPNKMAEIISLIDKRLESQEAEGSKYLVGSSLSAADIYWATMSMAVLPVPLSIMPKTKQNQGMLMFFESNSKIPKIKKVLSQRLIDHQHYILNTYCETPAILGGDTLNE
;
A
#
# COMPACT_ATOMS: atom_id res chain seq x y z
N SER A 1 -15.07 -16.37 2.05
CA SER A 1 -15.22 -14.92 2.33
C SER A 1 -13.87 -14.37 2.75
N ILE A 2 -13.51 -13.14 2.38
CA ILE A 2 -12.27 -12.45 2.83
C ILE A 2 -12.48 -11.64 4.13
N ILE A 3 -13.68 -11.72 4.71
CA ILE A 3 -14.00 -11.12 6.00
C ILE A 3 -13.95 -12.26 7.04
N PRO A 4 -13.11 -12.18 8.09
CA PRO A 4 -13.05 -13.18 9.15
C PRO A 4 -14.40 -13.37 9.85
N GLU A 5 -14.71 -14.59 10.27
CA GLU A 5 -15.94 -14.87 11.02
C GLU A 5 -15.84 -14.42 12.49
N ASN A 6 -14.70 -14.71 13.13
CA ASN A 6 -14.37 -14.29 14.48
C ASN A 6 -14.39 -12.74 14.59
N PHE A 7 -15.05 -12.23 15.63
CA PHE A 7 -15.26 -10.79 15.78
C PHE A 7 -13.99 -9.99 16.06
N ASP A 8 -13.03 -10.55 16.81
CA ASP A 8 -11.76 -9.85 17.09
C ASP A 8 -10.95 -9.69 15.81
N ASP A 9 -10.86 -10.77 15.01
CA ASP A 9 -10.17 -10.73 13.73
C ASP A 9 -10.89 -9.86 12.71
N LYS A 10 -12.23 -9.86 12.72
CA LYS A 10 -13.04 -8.97 11.89
C LYS A 10 -12.77 -7.50 12.25
N ALA A 11 -12.73 -7.16 13.54
CA ALA A 11 -12.43 -5.81 14.01
C ALA A 11 -11.01 -5.38 13.61
N LYS A 12 -10.00 -6.26 13.79
CA LYS A 12 -8.63 -6.01 13.33
C LYS A 12 -8.56 -5.78 11.82
N MET A 13 -9.22 -6.63 11.04
CA MET A 13 -9.25 -6.53 9.58
C MET A 13 -9.82 -5.18 9.14
N PHE A 14 -10.97 -4.76 9.67
CA PHE A 14 -11.54 -3.46 9.33
C PHE A 14 -10.67 -2.29 9.82
N GLY A 15 -10.07 -2.39 11.01
CA GLY A 15 -9.15 -1.38 11.53
C GLY A 15 -7.92 -1.20 10.62
N LEU A 16 -7.32 -2.29 10.17
CA LEU A 16 -6.20 -2.24 9.22
C LEU A 16 -6.63 -1.68 7.86
N CYS A 17 -7.81 -2.05 7.36
CA CYS A 17 -8.35 -1.46 6.13
C CYS A 17 -8.55 0.05 6.28
N ALA A 18 -9.06 0.53 7.41
CA ALA A 18 -9.22 1.96 7.68
C ALA A 18 -7.87 2.70 7.75
N ILE A 19 -6.85 2.10 8.36
CA ILE A 19 -5.49 2.66 8.40
C ILE A 19 -4.87 2.79 6.99
N VAL A 20 -5.16 1.84 6.10
CA VAL A 20 -4.63 1.88 4.72
C VAL A 20 -5.45 2.81 3.82
N LEU A 21 -6.77 2.66 3.83
CA LEU A 21 -7.69 3.25 2.84
C LEU A 21 -8.42 4.52 3.31
N GLY A 22 -8.54 4.70 4.63
CA GLY A 22 -9.36 5.73 5.23
C GLY A 22 -8.80 7.14 5.11
N GLU A 23 -9.59 8.11 5.58
CA GLU A 23 -9.12 9.48 5.78
C GLU A 23 -7.93 9.51 6.72
N ASP A 24 -6.91 10.29 6.37
CA ASP A 24 -5.62 10.34 7.06
C ASP A 24 -4.89 8.97 7.15
N GLY A 25 -5.31 7.99 6.36
CA GLY A 25 -4.62 6.71 6.17
C GLY A 25 -3.46 6.80 5.17
N LEU A 26 -2.89 5.65 4.80
CA LEU A 26 -1.73 5.57 3.90
C LEU A 26 -2.02 6.21 2.54
N VAL A 27 -3.11 5.80 1.88
CA VAL A 27 -3.45 6.26 0.53
C VAL A 27 -3.84 7.73 0.53
N TRP A 28 -4.51 8.19 1.60
CA TRP A 28 -4.81 9.61 1.79
C TRP A 28 -3.52 10.44 1.88
N ASN A 29 -2.61 10.04 2.77
CA ASN A 29 -1.35 10.76 2.99
C ASN A 29 -0.46 10.75 1.74
N MET A 30 -0.43 9.64 0.99
CA MET A 30 0.25 9.57 -0.31
C MET A 30 -0.32 10.61 -1.30
N ARG A 31 -1.65 10.73 -1.37
CA ARG A 31 -2.32 11.64 -2.30
C ARG A 31 -2.01 13.11 -2.00
N ILE A 32 -1.92 13.48 -0.72
CA ILE A 32 -1.63 14.86 -0.30
C ILE A 32 -0.15 15.24 -0.40
N LEU A 33 0.75 14.31 -0.76
CA LEU A 33 2.14 14.66 -1.08
C LEU A 33 2.24 15.61 -2.30
N PHE A 34 1.27 15.55 -3.21
CA PHE A 34 1.19 16.46 -4.36
C PHE A 34 0.42 17.74 -4.01
N ASP A 35 0.95 18.50 -3.06
CA ASP A 35 0.37 19.77 -2.63
C ASP A 35 0.67 20.88 -3.64
N SER A 36 -0.38 21.46 -4.20
CA SER A 36 -0.31 22.56 -5.16
C SER A 36 -1.34 23.63 -4.79
N PRO A 37 -1.21 24.89 -5.26
CA PRO A 37 -2.22 25.91 -5.01
C PRO A 37 -3.64 25.48 -5.42
N LEU A 38 -3.76 24.67 -6.47
CA LEU A 38 -5.04 24.09 -6.87
C LEU A 38 -5.53 23.05 -5.86
N ALA A 39 -4.65 22.16 -5.37
CA ALA A 39 -5.01 21.15 -4.37
C ALA A 39 -5.47 21.78 -3.05
N GLN A 40 -4.85 22.89 -2.63
CA GLN A 40 -5.25 23.63 -1.43
C GLN A 40 -6.67 24.21 -1.54
N LYS A 41 -7.08 24.63 -2.74
CA LYS A 41 -8.48 25.02 -3.01
C LYS A 41 -9.48 23.87 -2.80
N TYR A 42 -9.01 22.62 -2.90
CA TYR A 42 -9.80 21.41 -2.68
C TYR A 42 -9.56 20.77 -1.30
N GLY A 43 -9.06 21.55 -0.33
CA GLY A 43 -9.00 21.15 1.08
C GLY A 43 -7.69 20.53 1.52
N TYR A 44 -6.62 20.61 0.71
CA TYR A 44 -5.28 20.23 1.17
C TYR A 44 -4.72 21.35 2.04
N SER A 45 -3.92 20.99 3.04
CA SER A 45 -3.22 21.97 3.87
C SER A 45 -1.74 21.67 3.87
N GLU A 46 -0.92 22.72 3.80
CA GLU A 46 0.53 22.61 3.83
C GLU A 46 1.03 21.84 5.06
N SER A 47 0.37 22.04 6.21
CA SER A 47 0.69 21.34 7.45
C SER A 47 0.43 19.83 7.37
N ALA A 48 -0.68 19.41 6.75
CA ALA A 48 -0.99 17.99 6.56
C ALA A 48 -0.01 17.36 5.56
N SER A 49 0.22 18.01 4.41
CA SER A 49 1.14 17.55 3.37
C SER A 49 2.58 17.41 3.89
N SER A 50 3.06 18.39 4.67
CA SER A 50 4.39 18.35 5.28
C SER A 50 4.55 17.24 6.31
N SER A 51 3.46 16.87 6.99
CA SER A 51 3.45 15.81 8.01
C SER A 51 3.24 14.41 7.41
N ALA A 52 2.70 14.32 6.20
CA ALA A 52 2.31 13.07 5.55
C ALA A 52 3.44 12.01 5.49
N PRO A 53 4.70 12.34 5.13
CA PRO A 53 5.78 11.34 5.11
C PRO A 53 6.02 10.64 6.45
N ASN A 54 5.84 11.35 7.57
CA ASN A 54 6.01 10.74 8.90
C ASN A 54 4.86 9.79 9.20
N LYS A 55 3.60 10.21 8.96
CA LYS A 55 2.42 9.36 9.15
C LYS A 55 2.47 8.10 8.29
N MET A 56 2.85 8.23 7.02
CA MET A 56 3.02 7.09 6.13
C MET A 56 4.06 6.11 6.67
N ALA A 57 5.19 6.62 7.18
CA ALA A 57 6.23 5.77 7.76
C ALA A 57 5.76 5.04 9.04
N GLU A 58 4.96 5.70 9.87
CA GLU A 58 4.33 5.09 11.06
C GLU A 58 3.36 3.96 10.67
N ILE A 59 2.51 4.19 9.67
CA ILE A 59 1.57 3.19 9.16
C ILE A 59 2.33 1.98 8.59
N ILE A 60 3.33 2.21 7.75
CA ILE A 60 4.14 1.14 7.16
C ILE A 60 4.83 0.31 8.26
N SER A 61 5.38 0.97 9.29
CA SER A 61 6.00 0.30 10.43
C SER A 61 5.00 -0.53 11.24
N LEU A 62 3.76 -0.05 11.40
CA LEU A 62 2.68 -0.78 12.05
C LEU A 62 2.32 -2.07 11.29
N ILE A 63 2.24 -2.00 9.96
CA ILE A 63 1.98 -3.18 9.13
C ILE A 63 3.14 -4.17 9.21
N ASP A 64 4.39 -3.69 9.16
CA ASP A 64 5.58 -4.54 9.26
C ASP A 64 5.62 -5.30 10.59
N LYS A 65 5.38 -4.60 11.70
CA LYS A 65 5.29 -5.19 13.05
C LYS A 65 4.12 -6.18 13.16
N ARG A 66 3.01 -5.93 12.47
CA ARG A 66 1.88 -6.85 12.44
C ARG A 66 2.24 -8.14 11.72
N LEU A 67 2.91 -8.06 10.58
CA LEU A 67 3.42 -9.22 9.85
C LEU A 67 4.44 -10.00 10.69
N GLU A 68 5.36 -9.31 11.37
CA GLU A 68 6.31 -9.95 12.30
C GLU A 68 5.59 -10.74 13.40
N SER A 69 4.54 -10.16 13.99
CA SER A 69 3.75 -10.84 15.03
C SER A 69 3.00 -12.05 14.48
N GLN A 70 2.49 -11.97 13.24
CA GLN A 70 1.79 -13.08 12.59
C GLN A 70 2.76 -14.19 12.17
N GLU A 71 3.96 -13.85 11.72
CA GLU A 71 5.01 -14.79 11.39
C GLU A 71 5.44 -15.60 12.63
N ALA A 72 5.54 -14.95 13.79
CA ALA A 72 5.82 -15.63 15.07
C ALA A 72 4.74 -16.65 15.47
N GLU A 73 3.50 -16.45 14.99
CA GLU A 73 2.36 -17.36 15.15
C GLU A 73 2.23 -18.37 13.99
N GLY A 74 3.17 -18.37 13.03
CA GLY A 74 3.16 -19.24 11.86
C GLY A 74 2.21 -18.80 10.74
N SER A 75 1.68 -17.57 10.79
CA SER A 75 0.79 -17.00 9.78
C SER A 75 1.54 -16.09 8.80
N LYS A 76 1.12 -16.15 7.53
CA LYS A 76 1.61 -15.28 6.45
C LYS A 76 0.67 -14.09 6.18
N TYR A 77 -0.43 -13.98 6.92
CA TYR A 77 -1.46 -12.97 6.67
C TYR A 77 -1.45 -11.91 7.77
N LEU A 78 -2.04 -10.75 7.49
CA LEU A 78 -2.16 -9.66 8.46
C LEU A 78 -3.13 -9.98 9.60
N VAL A 79 -4.08 -10.90 9.39
CA VAL A 79 -5.10 -11.26 10.37
C VAL A 79 -5.38 -12.76 10.32
N GLY A 80 -5.27 -13.43 11.48
CA GLY A 80 -5.57 -14.84 11.61
C GLY A 80 -4.61 -15.70 10.77
N SER A 81 -5.08 -16.86 10.29
CA SER A 81 -4.28 -17.82 9.53
C SER A 81 -4.70 -17.98 8.07
N SER A 82 -5.55 -17.08 7.56
CA SER A 82 -6.07 -17.11 6.18
C SER A 82 -6.13 -15.72 5.58
N LEU A 83 -6.20 -15.65 4.24
CA LEU A 83 -6.36 -14.40 3.50
C LEU A 83 -7.55 -13.57 4.02
N SER A 84 -7.32 -12.28 4.25
CA SER A 84 -8.35 -11.32 4.60
C SER A 84 -8.36 -10.12 3.64
N ALA A 85 -9.39 -9.28 3.72
CA ALA A 85 -9.45 -8.06 2.94
C ALA A 85 -8.27 -7.11 3.25
N ALA A 86 -7.76 -7.12 4.50
CA ALA A 86 -6.61 -6.31 4.89
C ALA A 86 -5.37 -6.67 4.06
N ASP A 87 -5.14 -7.95 3.78
CA ASP A 87 -4.02 -8.42 2.96
C ASP A 87 -4.09 -7.89 1.53
N ILE A 88 -5.27 -8.03 0.89
CA ILE A 88 -5.49 -7.60 -0.50
C ILE A 88 -5.34 -6.08 -0.61
N TYR A 89 -5.98 -5.33 0.28
CA TYR A 89 -5.93 -3.87 0.24
C TYR A 89 -4.54 -3.34 0.56
N TRP A 90 -3.85 -3.91 1.56
CA TRP A 90 -2.45 -3.55 1.81
C TRP A 90 -1.57 -3.86 0.60
N ALA A 91 -1.60 -5.08 0.07
CA ALA A 91 -0.71 -5.49 -1.02
C ALA A 91 -0.92 -4.65 -2.28
N THR A 92 -2.17 -4.30 -2.60
CA THR A 92 -2.50 -3.47 -3.77
C THR A 92 -2.14 -2.00 -3.54
N MET A 93 -2.53 -1.42 -2.41
CA MET A 93 -2.34 0.03 -2.17
C MET A 93 -0.91 0.39 -1.79
N SER A 94 -0.17 -0.53 -1.17
CA SER A 94 1.25 -0.33 -0.83
C SER A 94 2.11 -0.13 -2.07
N MET A 95 1.67 -0.52 -3.27
CA MET A 95 2.37 -0.22 -4.54
C MET A 95 2.72 1.26 -4.68
N ALA A 96 1.93 2.16 -4.09
CA ALA A 96 2.14 3.60 -4.16
C ALA A 96 3.40 4.10 -3.42
N VAL A 97 3.97 3.27 -2.55
CA VAL A 97 5.17 3.54 -1.75
C VAL A 97 6.18 2.39 -1.79
N LEU A 98 5.78 1.22 -2.27
CA LEU A 98 6.55 0.00 -2.43
C LEU A 98 6.31 -0.55 -3.84
N PRO A 99 7.00 -0.01 -4.86
CA PRO A 99 6.78 -0.37 -6.25
C PRO A 99 7.02 -1.85 -6.50
N VAL A 100 6.16 -2.45 -7.33
CA VAL A 100 6.25 -3.86 -7.74
C VAL A 100 7.06 -4.02 -9.03
N PRO A 101 7.64 -5.21 -9.27
CA PRO A 101 8.27 -5.53 -10.55
C PRO A 101 7.30 -5.40 -11.73
N LEU A 102 7.84 -5.15 -12.93
CA LEU A 102 7.04 -5.04 -14.16
C LEU A 102 6.33 -6.33 -14.58
N SER A 103 6.73 -7.48 -14.03
CA SER A 103 5.99 -8.74 -14.18
C SER A 103 4.65 -8.73 -13.44
N ILE A 104 4.51 -7.92 -12.38
CA ILE A 104 3.26 -7.73 -11.64
C ILE A 104 2.47 -6.57 -12.26
N MET A 105 3.11 -5.45 -12.57
CA MET A 105 2.46 -4.30 -13.22
C MET A 105 3.30 -3.80 -14.40
N PRO A 106 2.98 -4.22 -15.63
CA PRO A 106 3.70 -3.78 -16.82
C PRO A 106 3.58 -2.28 -17.04
N LYS A 107 4.62 -1.69 -17.62
CA LYS A 107 4.63 -0.28 -18.01
C LYS A 107 3.90 -0.09 -19.34
N THR A 108 2.92 0.81 -19.37
CA THR A 108 2.17 1.25 -20.55
C THR A 108 2.42 2.74 -20.80
N LYS A 109 2.04 3.26 -21.97
CA LYS A 109 2.12 4.69 -22.28
C LYS A 109 1.32 5.54 -21.27
N GLN A 110 0.26 4.97 -20.70
CA GLN A 110 -0.70 5.62 -19.82
C GLN A 110 -0.30 5.53 -18.34
N ASN A 111 0.23 4.40 -17.87
CA ASN A 111 0.55 4.21 -16.45
C ASN A 111 1.99 4.63 -16.06
N GLN A 112 2.86 4.93 -17.03
CA GLN A 112 4.27 5.27 -16.76
C GLN A 112 4.46 6.45 -15.80
N GLY A 113 3.59 7.47 -15.86
CA GLY A 113 3.63 8.60 -14.94
C GLY A 113 3.32 8.19 -13.50
N MET A 114 2.32 7.32 -13.34
CA MET A 114 1.96 6.75 -12.04
C MET A 114 3.09 5.90 -11.46
N LEU A 115 3.73 5.05 -12.29
CA LEU A 115 4.86 4.22 -11.84
C LEU A 115 6.07 5.07 -11.42
N MET A 116 6.39 6.15 -12.14
CA MET A 116 7.43 7.10 -11.74
C MET A 116 7.10 7.79 -10.41
N PHE A 117 5.82 8.11 -10.18
CA PHE A 117 5.37 8.70 -8.93
C PHE A 117 5.51 7.72 -7.76
N PHE A 118 5.13 6.44 -7.95
CA PHE A 118 5.31 5.40 -6.94
C PHE A 118 6.79 5.19 -6.59
N GLU A 119 7.66 5.18 -7.60
CA GLU A 119 9.11 5.07 -7.39
C GLU A 119 9.68 6.30 -6.67
N SER A 120 9.15 7.50 -6.94
CA SER A 120 9.55 8.71 -6.22
C SER A 120 9.16 8.65 -4.75
N ASN A 121 7.94 8.20 -4.45
CA ASN A 121 7.46 8.06 -3.08
C ASN A 121 8.30 7.07 -2.25
N SER A 122 8.70 5.94 -2.84
CA SER A 122 9.52 4.94 -2.15
C SER A 122 10.92 5.44 -1.77
N LYS A 123 11.40 6.49 -2.47
CA LYS A 123 12.70 7.13 -2.22
C LYS A 123 12.65 8.23 -1.17
N ILE A 124 11.47 8.64 -0.70
CA ILE A 124 11.34 9.62 0.39
C ILE A 124 12.07 9.07 1.63
N PRO A 125 13.04 9.79 2.25
CA PRO A 125 13.94 9.21 3.26
C PRO A 125 13.22 8.53 4.44
N LYS A 126 12.10 9.11 4.90
CA LYS A 126 11.29 8.56 5.99
C LYS A 126 10.61 7.24 5.60
N ILE A 127 10.09 7.15 4.38
CA ILE A 127 9.44 5.96 3.83
C ILE A 127 10.49 4.88 3.55
N LYS A 128 11.55 5.22 2.79
CA LYS A 128 12.62 4.28 2.44
C LYS A 128 13.18 3.53 3.65
N LYS A 129 13.31 4.21 4.80
CA LYS A 129 13.85 3.65 6.03
C LYS A 129 12.98 2.51 6.61
N VAL A 130 11.68 2.50 6.34
CA VAL A 130 10.72 1.56 6.93
C VAL A 130 10.22 0.50 5.95
N LEU A 131 10.70 0.51 4.71
CA LEU A 131 10.41 -0.54 3.73
C LEU A 131 11.31 -1.75 4.01
N SER A 132 10.75 -2.77 4.63
CA SER A 132 11.42 -4.03 4.96
C SER A 132 11.26 -5.07 3.84
N GLN A 133 12.12 -6.10 3.87
CA GLN A 133 11.95 -7.27 2.99
C GLN A 133 10.64 -8.03 3.29
N ARG A 134 10.20 -8.07 4.56
CA ARG A 134 8.96 -8.72 4.97
C ARG A 134 7.73 -8.12 4.28
N LEU A 135 7.70 -6.80 4.13
CA LEU A 135 6.63 -6.10 3.41
C LEU A 135 6.64 -6.46 1.92
N ILE A 136 7.84 -6.52 1.31
CA ILE A 136 8.01 -6.93 -0.09
C ILE A 136 7.51 -8.36 -0.30
N ASP A 137 7.95 -9.27 0.57
CA ASP A 137 7.60 -10.69 0.47
C ASP A 137 6.09 -10.91 0.65
N HIS A 138 5.47 -10.24 1.62
CA HIS A 138 4.02 -10.27 1.80
C HIS A 138 3.29 -9.70 0.58
N GLN A 139 3.68 -8.51 0.11
CA GLN A 139 3.06 -7.85 -1.04
C GLN A 139 3.12 -8.76 -2.28
N HIS A 140 4.30 -9.29 -2.60
CA HIS A 140 4.48 -10.18 -3.74
C HIS A 140 3.73 -11.50 -3.58
N TYR A 141 3.73 -12.08 -2.38
CA TYR A 141 2.98 -13.31 -2.12
C TYR A 141 1.49 -13.10 -2.37
N ILE A 142 0.90 -12.04 -1.80
CA ILE A 142 -0.53 -11.77 -1.96
C ILE A 142 -0.88 -11.50 -3.42
N LEU A 143 -0.13 -10.63 -4.10
CA LEU A 143 -0.43 -10.25 -5.48
C LEU A 143 -0.29 -11.42 -6.46
N ASN A 144 0.74 -12.25 -6.32
CA ASN A 144 0.93 -13.39 -7.24
C ASN A 144 0.03 -14.59 -6.93
N THR A 145 -0.44 -14.73 -5.69
CA THR A 145 -1.25 -15.89 -5.28
C THR A 145 -2.75 -15.62 -5.41
N TYR A 146 -3.19 -14.39 -5.15
CA TYR A 146 -4.61 -14.05 -4.97
C TYR A 146 -5.12 -12.94 -5.89
N CYS A 147 -4.27 -12.33 -6.71
CA CYS A 147 -4.68 -11.30 -7.68
C CYS A 147 -4.35 -11.75 -9.10
N GLU A 148 -5.05 -11.16 -10.07
CA GLU A 148 -4.74 -11.36 -11.48
C GLU A 148 -3.51 -10.51 -11.84
N THR A 149 -2.38 -11.17 -12.09
CA THR A 149 -1.15 -10.54 -12.55
C THR A 149 -0.69 -11.16 -13.89
N PRO A 150 -0.15 -10.36 -14.83
CA PRO A 150 0.13 -8.93 -14.71
C PRO A 150 -1.14 -8.06 -14.69
N ALA A 151 -1.16 -7.05 -13.80
CA ALA A 151 -2.20 -6.03 -13.73
C ALA A 151 -2.02 -5.03 -14.89
N ILE A 152 -2.67 -5.31 -16.02
CA ILE A 152 -2.68 -4.42 -17.18
C ILE A 152 -3.76 -3.35 -16.93
N LEU A 153 -3.34 -2.18 -16.46
CA LEU A 153 -4.22 -1.04 -16.15
C LEU A 153 -4.73 -0.30 -17.41
N GLY A 154 -4.90 -1.03 -18.51
CA GLY A 154 -5.20 -0.50 -19.84
C GLY A 154 -4.05 0.26 -20.49
N GLY A 155 -4.29 0.69 -21.72
CA GLY A 155 -3.33 1.45 -22.51
C GLY A 155 -2.39 0.60 -23.34
N ASP A 156 -1.61 1.27 -24.18
CA ASP A 156 -0.74 0.62 -25.16
C ASP A 156 0.58 0.23 -24.50
N THR A 157 1.04 -0.98 -24.78
CA THR A 157 2.36 -1.39 -24.32
C THR A 157 3.43 -0.50 -24.96
N LEU A 158 4.52 -0.24 -24.25
CA LEU A 158 5.63 0.56 -24.80
C LEU A 158 6.41 -0.16 -25.91
N ASN A 159 6.00 -1.38 -26.28
CA ASN A 159 6.59 -2.21 -27.32
C ASN A 159 5.70 -2.29 -28.58
N GLU A 160 4.72 -1.39 -28.73
CA GLU A 160 3.99 -1.11 -29.99
C GLU A 160 4.35 0.26 -30.58
#